data_AF-A0A1X7TUV4-F1
#
_entry.id   AF-A0A1X7TUV4-F1
#
_cell.length_a   1.000
_cell.length_b   1.000
_cell.length_c   1.000
_cell.angle_alpha   90.00
_cell.angle_beta   90.00
_cell.angle_gamma   90.00
#
_symmetry.space_group_name_H-M   'P 1'
#
loop_
_entity.id
_entity.type
_entity.pdbx_description
1 polymer ?
#
loop_
_entity_poly.entity_id
_entity_poly.type
_entity_poly.pdbx_seq_one_letter_code
_entity_poly.pdbx_strand_id
1 'polypeptide(L)'
;MKLKAQNSTYFTPGFYTSPGGYKMKLKVDCNGCDIARGTHIYCHVFLMEEHNDTIEWPFQGKVTITLLNQLDENHRKFTISFNADVFFYVTHICKKFKQTLIYI
;
A
#
# COMPACT_ATOMS: atom_id res chain seq x y z
N MET A 1 -17.33 11.22 -3.31
CA MET A 1 -16.14 11.61 -4.10
C MET A 1 -15.47 12.78 -3.40
N LYS A 2 -14.21 12.65 -2.94
CA LYS A 2 -13.47 13.77 -2.31
C LYS A 2 -12.10 13.90 -2.98
N LEU A 3 -11.81 15.04 -3.61
CA LEU A 3 -10.43 15.41 -3.94
C LEU A 3 -9.67 15.52 -2.60
N LYS A 4 -8.69 14.65 -2.38
CA LYS A 4 -7.76 14.83 -1.26
C LYS A 4 -6.57 15.64 -1.73
N ALA A 5 -6.16 16.61 -0.90
CA ALA A 5 -5.08 17.54 -1.20
C ALA A 5 -3.78 16.80 -1.57
N GLN A 6 -2.94 17.44 -2.39
CA GLN A 6 -1.70 16.84 -2.88
C GLN A 6 -0.75 16.39 -1.74
N ASN A 7 -0.84 16.98 -0.54
CA ASN A 7 -0.12 16.62 0.69
C ASN A 7 -0.91 15.70 1.64
N SER A 8 -1.79 14.83 1.12
CA SER A 8 -2.57 13.93 1.97
C SER A 8 -1.96 12.53 2.07
N THR A 9 -1.89 12.06 3.31
CA THR A 9 -1.74 10.64 3.63
C THR A 9 -3.12 10.01 3.68
N TYR A 10 -3.26 8.83 3.08
CA TYR A 10 -4.45 8.00 3.20
C TYR A 10 -4.12 6.70 3.94
N PHE A 11 -5.06 6.20 4.72
CA PHE A 11 -5.03 4.87 5.30
C PHE A 11 -6.27 4.10 4.88
N THR A 12 -6.09 2.87 4.41
CA THR A 12 -7.22 1.96 4.18
C THR A 12 -7.85 1.56 5.51
N PRO A 13 -9.13 1.16 5.48
CA PRO A 13 -9.64 0.19 6.46
C PRO A 13 -8.71 -1.03 6.51
N GLY A 14 -8.66 -1.70 7.66
CA GLY A 14 -7.98 -2.99 7.74
C GLY A 14 -8.69 -4.01 6.85
N PHE A 15 -7.94 -4.81 6.11
CA PHE A 15 -8.46 -5.89 5.27
C PHE A 15 -7.75 -7.20 5.60
N TYR A 16 -8.44 -8.32 5.40
CA TYR A 16 -7.90 -9.64 5.71
C TYR A 16 -7.40 -10.33 4.44
N THR A 17 -6.31 -11.09 4.54
CA THR A 17 -5.80 -11.89 3.42
C THR A 17 -6.75 -13.02 3.03
N SER A 18 -7.48 -13.53 4.01
CA SER A 18 -8.46 -14.62 3.92
C SER A 18 -9.35 -14.59 5.17
N PRO A 19 -10.50 -15.30 5.19
CA PRO A 19 -11.22 -15.54 6.43
C PRO A 19 -10.28 -16.15 7.49
N GLY A 20 -10.17 -15.51 8.66
CA GLY A 20 -9.26 -15.91 9.74
C GLY A 20 -7.75 -15.71 9.47
N GLY A 21 -7.39 -15.06 8.37
CA GLY A 21 -6.00 -14.79 8.00
C GLY A 21 -5.42 -13.52 8.63
N TYR A 22 -4.31 -13.06 8.06
CA TYR A 22 -3.64 -11.84 8.51
C TYR A 22 -4.47 -10.61 8.22
N LYS A 23 -4.51 -9.69 9.18
CA LYS A 23 -5.03 -8.36 8.95
C LYS A 23 -3.93 -7.45 8.44
N MET A 24 -4.24 -6.70 7.39
CA MET A 24 -3.33 -5.76 6.75
C MET A 24 -3.94 -4.38 6.65
N LYS A 25 -3.08 -3.37 6.52
CA LYS A 25 -3.47 -1.98 6.28
C LYS A 25 -2.53 -1.35 5.27
N LEU A 26 -3.04 -0.55 4.36
CA LEU A 26 -2.23 0.20 3.41
C LEU A 26 -2.27 1.69 3.78
N LYS A 27 -1.10 2.30 3.88
CA LYS A 27 -0.92 3.76 3.88
C LYS A 27 -0.41 4.21 2.52
N VAL A 28 -0.98 5.30 2.00
CA VAL A 28 -0.58 5.92 0.75
C VAL A 28 -0.24 7.38 0.99
N ASP A 29 1.02 7.76 0.79
CA ASP A 29 1.46 9.15 0.79
C ASP A 29 1.49 9.65 -0.66
N CYS A 30 0.48 10.43 -1.02
CA CYS A 30 0.17 10.78 -2.41
C CYS A 30 1.11 11.83 -3.03
N ASN A 31 1.94 12.46 -2.20
CA ASN A 31 2.99 13.38 -2.63
C ASN A 31 4.39 12.80 -2.50
N GLY A 32 4.52 11.58 -1.98
CA GLY A 32 5.80 11.03 -1.57
C GLY A 32 6.52 11.80 -0.47
N CYS A 33 7.74 11.38 -0.16
CA CYS A 33 8.59 11.93 0.90
C CYS A 33 9.95 12.38 0.36
N ASP A 34 10.58 13.32 1.06
CA ASP A 34 11.95 13.80 0.82
C ASP A 34 12.27 14.10 -0.66
N ILE A 35 13.28 13.44 -1.23
CA ILE A 35 13.75 13.64 -2.61
C ILE A 35 12.71 13.27 -3.68
N ALA A 36 11.69 12.50 -3.32
CA ALA A 36 10.64 12.07 -4.23
C ALA A 36 9.31 12.79 -3.98
N ARG A 37 9.34 13.87 -3.19
CA ARG A 37 8.20 14.77 -2.97
C ARG A 37 7.70 15.34 -4.30
N GLY A 38 6.39 15.38 -4.51
CA GLY A 38 5.76 15.91 -5.73
C GLY A 38 5.80 14.97 -6.94
N THR A 39 6.67 13.95 -6.94
CA THR A 39 6.97 13.14 -8.13
C THR A 39 6.60 11.67 -7.98
N HIS A 40 6.53 11.17 -6.75
CA HIS A 40 6.22 9.77 -6.46
C HIS A 40 5.07 9.64 -5.46
N ILE A 41 4.54 8.42 -5.39
CA ILE A 41 3.62 7.93 -4.38
C ILE A 41 4.38 6.92 -3.55
N TYR A 42 4.24 7.01 -2.24
CA TYR A 42 4.80 6.03 -1.31
C TYR A 42 3.65 5.19 -0.78
N CYS A 43 3.80 3.88 -0.86
CA CYS A 43 2.86 2.93 -0.32
C CYS A 43 3.54 2.14 0.79
N HIS A 44 2.84 1.99 1.91
CA HIS A 44 3.30 1.25 3.06
C HIS A 44 2.24 0.22 3.44
N VAL A 45 2.59 -1.06 3.35
CA VAL A 45 1.71 -2.14 3.77
C VAL A 45 2.11 -2.54 5.18
N PHE A 46 1.19 -2.41 6.12
CA PHE A 46 1.33 -2.83 7.49
C PHE A 46 0.67 -4.19 7.66
N LEU A 47 1.39 -5.10 8.32
CA LEU A 47 0.85 -6.30 8.91
C LEU A 47 0.36 -5.94 10.31
N MET A 48 -0.94 -6.00 10.52
CA MET A 48 -1.54 -5.68 11.82
C MET A 48 -1.43 -6.95 12.66
N GLU A 49 -0.62 -6.90 13.71
CA GLU A 49 -0.53 -7.99 14.68
C GLU A 49 -1.87 -8.13 15.40
N GLU A 50 -2.61 -9.19 15.05
CA GLU A 50 -3.68 -9.72 15.88
C GLU A 50 -3.09 -11.00 16.48
N HIS A 51 -2.88 -11.01 17.80
CA HIS A 51 -2.35 -12.16 18.54
C HIS A 51 -3.31 -13.33 18.41
N ASN A 52 -3.10 -14.11 17.35
CA ASN A 52 -3.89 -15.29 17.05
C ASN A 52 -2.90 -16.45 16.88
N ASP A 53 -2.90 -17.35 17.86
CA ASP A 53 -1.99 -18.50 17.91
C ASP A 53 -2.25 -19.51 16.77
N THR A 54 -3.33 -19.32 16.01
CA THR A 54 -3.73 -20.22 14.90
C THR A 54 -3.13 -19.85 13.55
N ILE A 55 -2.37 -18.75 13.43
CA ILE A 55 -1.75 -18.31 12.16
C ILE A 55 -0.21 -18.26 12.27
N GLU A 56 0.47 -18.78 11.25
CA GLU A 56 1.93 -18.96 11.25
C GLU A 56 2.72 -17.67 10.99
N TRP A 57 3.27 -17.07 12.05
CA TRP A 57 4.13 -15.89 11.90
C TRP A 57 5.58 -16.23 11.55
N PRO A 58 6.27 -15.38 10.78
CA PRO A 58 5.78 -14.15 10.14
C PRO A 58 5.00 -14.45 8.84
N PHE A 59 4.14 -13.53 8.41
CA PHE A 59 3.46 -13.65 7.12
C PHE A 59 4.47 -13.83 5.98
N GLN A 60 4.30 -14.90 5.20
CA GLN A 60 5.07 -15.15 3.99
C GLN A 60 4.15 -15.05 2.78
N GLY A 61 4.40 -14.08 1.92
CA GLY A 61 3.55 -13.89 0.76
C GLY A 61 3.90 -12.65 -0.05
N LYS A 62 3.12 -12.43 -1.09
CA LYS A 62 3.29 -11.28 -1.98
C LYS A 62 2.04 -10.42 -1.94
N VAL A 63 2.24 -9.12 -1.76
CA VAL A 63 1.19 -8.11 -1.89
C VAL A 63 1.41 -7.37 -3.20
N THR A 64 0.44 -7.49 -4.11
CA THR A 64 0.42 -6.72 -5.34
C THR A 64 -0.44 -5.49 -5.14
N ILE A 65 0.10 -4.32 -5.48
CA ILE A 65 -0.64 -3.05 -5.52
C ILE A 65 -0.64 -2.55 -6.96
N THR A 66 -1.80 -2.12 -7.43
CA THR A 66 -1.97 -1.52 -8.75
C THR A 66 -2.45 -0.09 -8.57
N LEU A 67 -1.65 0.87 -9.04
CA LEU A 67 -2.07 2.25 -9.20
C LEU A 67 -2.78 2.38 -10.55
N LEU A 68 -4.10 2.55 -10.49
CA LEU A 68 -4.93 2.73 -11.67
C LEU A 68 -4.77 4.14 -12.22
N ASN A 69 -4.39 4.24 -13.49
CA ASN A 69 -4.57 5.47 -14.26
C ASN A 69 -6.04 5.57 -14.68
N GLN A 70 -6.62 6.75 -14.57
CA GLN A 70 -8.04 6.99 -14.90
C GLN A 70 -8.26 7.60 -16.26
N LEU A 71 -7.20 8.13 -16.87
CA LEU A 71 -7.29 8.74 -18.19
C LEU A 71 -7.09 7.71 -19.30
N ASP A 72 -6.39 6.61 -19.02
CA ASP A 72 -6.05 5.56 -19.96
C ASP A 72 -5.76 4.23 -19.23
N GLU A 73 -5.46 3.18 -19.99
CA GLU A 73 -5.19 1.82 -19.50
C GLU A 73 -3.74 1.62 -18.99
N ASN A 74 -2.93 2.68 -18.92
CA ASN A 74 -1.55 2.63 -18.45
C ASN A 74 -1.49 2.58 -16.91
N HIS A 75 -1.87 1.44 -16.35
CA HIS A 75 -1.80 1.19 -14.92
C HIS A 75 -0.38 0.83 -14.48
N ARG A 76 -0.01 1.20 -13.25
CA ARG A 76 1.28 0.82 -12.65
C ARG A 76 1.08 -0.24 -11.59
N LYS A 77 1.59 -1.45 -11.85
CA LYS A 77 1.57 -2.56 -10.90
C LYS A 77 2.94 -2.73 -10.26
N PHE A 78 2.96 -2.91 -8.95
CA PHE A 78 4.15 -3.27 -8.20
C PHE A 78 3.83 -4.36 -7.19
N THR A 79 4.82 -5.20 -6.92
CA THR A 79 4.67 -6.34 -6.02
C THR A 79 5.70 -6.23 -4.91
N ILE A 80 5.20 -6.41 -3.70
CA ILE A 80 5.93 -6.38 -2.45
C ILE A 80 6.00 -7.83 -1.95
N SER A 81 7.21 -8.32 -1.70
CA SER A 81 7.41 -9.62 -1.07
C SER A 81 7.59 -9.44 0.43
N PHE A 82 6.74 -10.09 1.23
CA PHE A 82 6.94 -10.28 2.65
C PHE A 82 7.73 -11.57 2.86
N ASN A 83 8.83 -11.47 3.58
CA ASN A 83 9.68 -12.58 3.98
C ASN A 83 9.97 -12.48 5.48
N ALA A 84 10.65 -13.49 6.04
CA ALA A 84 10.88 -13.58 7.48
C ALA A 84 11.67 -12.39 8.07
N ASP A 85 12.40 -11.65 7.23
CA ASP A 85 13.18 -10.48 7.65
C ASP A 85 12.34 -9.21 7.77
N VAL A 86 11.12 -9.20 7.20
CA VAL A 86 10.20 -8.06 7.28
C VAL A 86 9.12 -8.34 8.30
N PHE A 87 9.34 -7.84 9.51
CA PHE A 87 8.51 -8.18 10.65
C PHE A 87 7.10 -7.57 10.61
N PHE A 88 6.94 -6.32 10.16
CA PHE A 88 5.63 -5.62 10.32
C PHE A 88 5.22 -4.70 9.17
N TYR A 89 6.14 -4.32 8.28
CA TYR A 89 5.78 -3.46 7.16
C TYR A 89 6.78 -3.46 6.01
N VAL A 90 6.28 -3.22 4.79
CA VAL A 90 7.14 -2.97 3.62
C VAL A 90 6.73 -1.67 2.93
N THR A 91 7.74 -0.91 2.48
CA THR A 91 7.58 0.33 1.70
C THR A 91 7.83 0.08 0.22
N HIS A 92 7.05 0.73 -0.64
CA HIS A 92 7.34 0.82 -2.07
C HIS A 92 7.13 2.24 -2.59
N ILE A 93 8.00 2.68 -3.51
CA ILE A 93 7.98 4.00 -4.12
C ILE A 93 7.63 3.84 -5.60
N CYS A 94 6.57 4.49 -6.05
CA CYS A 94 6.14 4.45 -7.44
C CYS A 94 6.04 5.87 -8.01
N LYS A 95 6.49 6.08 -9.24
CA LYS A 95 6.32 7.39 -9.90
C LYS A 95 4.83 7.72 -9.99
N LYS A 96 4.46 8.99 -9.84
CA LYS A 96 3.08 9.47 -9.97
C LYS A 96 2.68 9.64 -11.45
N PHE A 97 1.38 9.63 -11.76
CA PHE A 97 0.86 10.04 -13.08
C PHE A 97 0.61 11.56 -13.10
N LYS A 98 0.66 12.20 -14.28
CA LYS A 98 0.41 13.65 -14.41
C LYS A 98 -0.96 14.08 -13.84
N GLN A 99 -1.96 13.21 -13.92
CA GLN A 99 -3.23 13.33 -13.21
C GLN A 99 -3.44 12.01 -12.45
N THR A 100 -3.27 12.05 -11.12
CA THR A 100 -3.53 10.89 -10.26
C THR A 100 -4.66 11.27 -9.32
N LEU A 101 -5.84 10.71 -9.54
CA LEU A 101 -6.88 10.65 -8.53
C LEU A 101 -6.80 9.26 -7.88
N ILE A 102 -6.67 9.22 -6.56
CA ILE A 102 -6.53 7.98 -5.83
C ILE A 102 -7.88 7.64 -5.22
N TYR A 103 -8.49 6.55 -5.68
CA TYR A 103 -9.72 5.97 -5.11
C TYR A 103 -9.32 4.69 -4.41
N ILE A 104 -9.72 4.54 -3.16
CA ILE A 104 -9.41 3.39 -2.31
C ILE A 104 -10.64 3.04 -1.52
#